data_AF-A0A428Z6P1-F1
#
_entry.id   AF-A0A428Z6P1-F1
#
_cell.length_a   1.000
_cell.length_b   1.000
_cell.length_c   1.000
_cell.angle_alpha   90.00
_cell.angle_beta   90.00
_cell.angle_gamma   90.00
#
_symmetry.space_group_name_H-M   'P 1'
#
loop_
_entity.id
_entity.type
_entity.pdbx_description
1 polymer ?
#
loop_
_entity_poly.entity_id
_entity_poly.type
_entity_poly.pdbx_seq_one_letter_code
_entity_poly.pdbx_strand_id
1 'polypeptide(L)'
;MSADRETNHGMTSHDMTHTDIALLLADAADEVEIGIAPYDAVLRGGRRRRARRWAVATATALVLVGSAGTLAVAGMPGGDGDRGATLATSPPTEPAPDVRTPARTLLAVGTDAGKDWRVYLDVWEAPRNEREAREERGAMAEFGHIPSDLRDASDLIGRSSYFVRREYGDATSDQVLIDDAFTAEDNMSGKDIEAVSVPLEPGSGSGPERLVVGQVAVTARGVTCTWQDGSKTQVPVVSEAGDYNSDDFVIRPADGSPVNWFVCLAPKGTAYKSVAVTR
;
A
#
# COMPACT_ATOMS: atom_id res chain seq x y z
N MET A 1 50.01 -64.01 -35.31
CA MET A 1 50.96 -63.51 -34.29
C MET A 1 51.61 -62.24 -34.84
N SER A 2 51.74 -61.24 -33.98
CA SER A 2 52.12 -59.82 -34.12
C SER A 2 53.24 -59.49 -35.15
N ALA A 3 53.43 -58.28 -35.67
CA ALA A 3 53.32 -56.96 -35.05
C ALA A 3 53.38 -55.78 -36.07
N ASP A 4 53.13 -54.58 -35.53
CA ASP A 4 53.63 -53.24 -35.91
C ASP A 4 53.13 -52.52 -37.17
N ARG A 5 52.33 -51.45 -36.92
CA ARG A 5 52.62 -50.12 -37.46
C ARG A 5 51.94 -48.97 -36.71
N GLU A 6 52.80 -48.04 -36.30
CA GLU A 6 52.65 -46.57 -36.32
C GLU A 6 51.71 -45.88 -35.32
N THR A 7 52.34 -45.38 -34.26
CA THR A 7 52.06 -44.11 -33.59
C THR A 7 51.84 -42.96 -34.58
N ASN A 8 50.71 -42.28 -34.46
CA ASN A 8 50.59 -40.87 -34.83
C ASN A 8 49.85 -40.12 -33.73
N HIS A 9 50.61 -39.34 -32.97
CA HIS A 9 50.11 -38.26 -32.14
C HIS A 9 49.69 -37.12 -33.07
N GLY A 10 48.39 -36.86 -33.15
CA GLY A 10 47.81 -35.82 -34.00
C GLY A 10 46.59 -35.19 -33.33
N MET A 11 46.83 -34.52 -32.20
CA MET A 11 46.12 -33.37 -31.65
C MET A 11 44.77 -33.01 -32.31
N THR A 12 43.70 -33.72 -31.96
CA THR A 12 42.32 -33.23 -32.16
C THR A 12 41.92 -32.39 -30.95
N SER A 13 42.45 -31.17 -30.91
CA SER A 13 41.83 -30.06 -30.19
C SER A 13 40.56 -29.71 -30.95
N HIS A 14 39.39 -30.09 -30.42
CA HIS A 14 38.07 -29.45 -30.60
C HIS A 14 36.98 -30.45 -30.21
N ASP A 15 36.83 -30.82 -28.92
CA ASP A 15 35.53 -31.27 -28.37
C ASP A 15 35.52 -31.45 -26.83
N MET A 16 36.03 -30.47 -26.07
CA MET A 16 36.12 -30.57 -24.59
C MET A 16 35.59 -29.32 -23.87
N THR A 17 34.74 -28.51 -24.52
CA THR A 17 34.36 -27.19 -23.98
C THR A 17 32.88 -27.02 -23.63
N HIS A 18 32.04 -28.06 -23.75
CA HIS A 18 30.60 -27.93 -23.44
C HIS A 18 30.13 -28.69 -22.19
N THR A 19 30.82 -29.77 -21.78
CA THR A 19 30.35 -30.60 -20.65
C THR A 19 30.85 -30.09 -19.30
N ASP A 20 32.04 -29.48 -19.25
CA ASP A 20 32.64 -28.99 -17.99
C ASP A 20 32.05 -27.64 -17.54
N ILE A 21 31.49 -26.84 -18.45
CA ILE A 21 30.80 -25.59 -18.11
C ILE A 21 29.46 -25.89 -17.40
N ALA A 22 28.76 -26.96 -17.79
CA ALA A 22 27.48 -27.32 -17.17
C ALA A 22 27.65 -27.80 -15.72
N LEU A 23 28.76 -28.49 -15.41
CA LEU A 23 29.06 -28.92 -14.05
C LEU A 23 29.63 -27.78 -13.18
N LEU A 24 30.41 -26.86 -13.75
CA LEU A 24 30.88 -25.66 -13.04
C LEU A 24 29.78 -24.61 -12.78
N LEU A 25 28.65 -24.67 -13.49
CA LEU A 25 27.46 -23.85 -13.21
C LEU A 25 26.51 -24.50 -12.20
N ALA A 26 26.58 -25.81 -11.99
CA ALA A 26 25.75 -26.51 -11.01
C ALA A 26 26.26 -26.30 -9.58
N ASP A 27 27.57 -26.17 -9.38
CA ASP A 27 28.18 -26.03 -8.04
C ASP A 27 28.29 -24.57 -7.54
N ALA A 28 27.93 -23.60 -8.38
CA ALA A 28 27.94 -22.16 -8.02
C ALA A 28 26.52 -21.58 -7.79
N ALA A 29 25.48 -22.42 -7.85
CA ALA A 29 24.09 -21.99 -7.67
C ALA A 29 23.51 -22.34 -6.29
N ASP A 30 24.22 -23.10 -5.45
CA ASP A 30 23.64 -23.72 -4.25
C ASP A 30 23.91 -22.97 -2.92
N GLU A 31 24.38 -21.73 -2.97
CA GLU A 31 24.51 -20.90 -1.76
C GLU A 31 24.25 -19.42 -2.07
N VAL A 32 23.07 -19.13 -2.63
CA VAL A 32 22.55 -17.76 -2.66
C VAL A 32 21.51 -17.62 -1.56
N GLU A 33 21.98 -17.37 -0.33
CA GLU A 33 21.14 -16.68 0.66
C GLU A 33 20.85 -15.28 0.11
N ILE A 34 19.63 -15.09 -0.40
CA ILE A 34 19.10 -13.75 -0.70
C ILE A 34 18.88 -13.07 0.66
N GLY A 35 19.94 -12.45 1.18
CA GLY A 35 19.85 -11.57 2.34
C GLY A 35 18.86 -10.44 2.06
N ILE A 36 18.12 -10.04 3.10
CA ILE A 36 17.20 -8.90 3.06
C ILE A 36 18.00 -7.68 2.58
N ALA A 37 17.65 -7.17 1.40
CA ALA A 37 18.27 -5.96 0.89
C ALA A 37 17.96 -4.81 1.87
N PRO A 38 18.92 -3.91 2.17
CA PRO A 38 18.71 -2.80 3.09
C PRO A 38 17.42 -2.05 2.72
N TYR A 39 16.55 -1.81 3.70
CA TYR A 39 15.21 -1.24 3.49
C TYR A 39 15.23 0.06 2.66
N ASP A 40 16.26 0.89 2.84
CA ASP A 40 16.47 2.12 2.05
C ASP A 40 16.63 1.86 0.55
N ALA A 41 17.19 0.72 0.16
CA ALA A 41 17.37 0.33 -1.24
C ALA A 41 16.09 -0.25 -1.85
N VAL A 42 15.27 -0.94 -1.05
CA VAL A 42 13.98 -1.52 -1.49
C VAL A 42 12.92 -0.42 -1.63
N LEU A 43 12.81 0.50 -0.67
CA LEU A 43 11.89 1.64 -0.74
C LEU A 43 12.27 2.63 -1.86
N ARG A 44 13.58 2.92 -2.01
CA ARG A 44 14.08 3.75 -3.13
C ARG A 44 13.98 3.02 -4.48
N GLY A 45 14.09 1.69 -4.50
CA GLY A 45 14.00 0.85 -5.71
C GLY A 45 12.57 0.62 -6.21
N GLY A 46 11.60 0.47 -5.30
CA GLY A 46 10.17 0.35 -5.59
C GLY A 46 9.60 1.64 -6.17
N ARG A 47 9.90 2.79 -5.55
CA ARG A 47 9.50 4.13 -6.07
C ARG A 47 10.02 4.39 -7.50
N ARG A 48 11.22 3.91 -7.83
CA ARG A 48 11.83 4.09 -9.18
C ARG A 48 11.19 3.22 -10.26
N ARG A 49 10.55 2.11 -9.91
CA ARG A 49 9.87 1.23 -10.87
C ARG A 49 8.48 1.76 -11.24
N ARG A 50 7.77 2.43 -10.33
CA ARG A 50 6.44 3.00 -10.61
C ARG A 50 6.52 4.28 -11.47
N ALA A 51 7.58 5.08 -11.31
CA ALA A 51 7.86 6.23 -12.17
C ALA A 51 8.07 5.91 -13.67
N ARG A 52 8.35 4.64 -14.03
CA ARG A 52 8.53 4.22 -15.44
C ARG A 52 7.23 3.94 -16.19
N ARG A 53 6.05 4.01 -15.54
CA ARG A 53 4.76 3.76 -16.21
C ARG A 53 4.05 5.01 -16.73
N TRP A 54 4.61 6.20 -16.54
CA TRP A 54 4.01 7.43 -17.03
C TRP A 54 4.92 8.11 -18.06
N ALA A 55 4.82 7.62 -19.31
CA ALA A 55 5.19 8.42 -20.47
C ALA A 55 3.98 9.31 -20.80
N VAL A 56 4.19 10.62 -20.73
CA VAL A 56 3.25 11.70 -21.01
C VAL A 56 2.52 11.48 -22.34
N ALA A 57 1.19 11.35 -22.30
CA ALA A 57 0.32 11.51 -23.46
C ALA A 57 -0.41 12.85 -23.34
N THR A 58 0.24 13.93 -23.79
CA THR A 58 -0.44 15.20 -24.04
C THR A 58 -1.34 15.05 -25.27
N ALA A 59 -2.65 14.94 -25.06
CA ALA A 59 -3.64 15.11 -26.11
C ALA A 59 -4.37 16.44 -25.88
N THR A 60 -3.94 17.48 -26.60
CA THR A 60 -4.67 18.73 -26.76
C THR A 60 -5.89 18.49 -27.63
N ALA A 61 -7.10 18.66 -27.07
CA ALA A 61 -8.32 18.80 -27.85
C ALA A 61 -9.13 19.99 -27.31
N LEU A 62 -8.86 21.15 -27.92
CA LEU A 62 -9.73 22.33 -27.88
C LEU A 62 -11.01 22.01 -28.68
N VAL A 63 -12.17 22.02 -28.04
CA VAL A 63 -13.45 22.28 -28.71
C VAL A 63 -14.30 23.20 -27.83
N LEU A 64 -14.40 24.46 -28.27
CA LEU A 64 -15.43 25.40 -27.85
C LEU A 64 -16.73 25.07 -28.58
N VAL A 65 -17.81 24.81 -27.85
CA VAL A 65 -19.17 25.08 -28.34
C VAL A 65 -19.95 25.72 -27.20
N GLY A 66 -20.21 27.01 -27.37
CA GLY A 66 -21.13 27.77 -26.53
C GLY A 66 -22.58 27.60 -26.99
N SER A 67 -23.50 27.69 -26.06
CA SER A 67 -24.86 28.19 -26.32
C SER A 67 -25.39 28.82 -25.03
N ALA A 68 -25.57 30.13 -25.06
CA ALA A 68 -26.28 30.88 -24.05
C ALA A 68 -27.77 30.51 -24.12
N GLY A 69 -28.32 29.98 -23.04
CA GLY A 69 -29.76 29.82 -22.84
C GLY A 69 -30.32 31.05 -22.12
N THR A 70 -31.13 31.83 -22.83
CA THR A 70 -31.82 33.02 -22.35
C THR A 70 -32.81 32.71 -21.23
N LEU A 71 -32.73 33.41 -20.10
CA LEU A 71 -33.80 33.51 -19.11
C LEU A 71 -34.89 34.44 -19.64
N ALA A 72 -36.00 33.89 -20.11
CA ALA A 72 -37.22 34.65 -20.33
C ALA A 72 -38.13 34.50 -19.10
N VAL A 73 -38.15 35.54 -18.28
CA VAL A 73 -39.24 35.80 -17.33
C VAL A 73 -40.45 36.28 -18.14
N ALA A 74 -41.55 35.54 -18.07
CA ALA A 74 -42.88 36.03 -18.45
C ALA A 74 -43.85 35.66 -17.33
N GLY A 75 -44.62 36.64 -16.88
CA GLY A 75 -45.44 36.53 -15.68
C GLY A 75 -46.93 36.30 -15.92
N MET A 76 -47.56 35.86 -14.83
CA MET A 76 -48.91 36.21 -14.33
C MET A 76 -50.16 35.60 -15.04
N PRO A 77 -51.33 35.55 -14.37
CA PRO A 77 -51.79 34.40 -13.57
C PRO A 77 -53.17 33.86 -14.01
N GLY A 78 -53.51 32.66 -13.56
CA GLY A 78 -54.90 32.21 -13.48
C GLY A 78 -55.13 30.74 -13.79
N GLY A 79 -55.88 30.06 -12.92
CA GLY A 79 -56.55 28.81 -13.23
C GLY A 79 -56.25 27.68 -12.25
N ASP A 80 -57.17 27.45 -11.31
CA ASP A 80 -57.26 26.26 -10.46
C ASP A 80 -57.19 24.96 -11.28
N GLY A 81 -56.41 24.00 -10.81
CA GLY A 81 -56.32 22.68 -11.43
C GLY A 81 -55.24 21.80 -10.82
N ASP A 82 -55.67 21.00 -9.85
CA ASP A 82 -55.00 19.83 -9.27
C ASP A 82 -54.04 19.08 -10.24
N ARG A 83 -52.73 19.15 -9.96
CA ARG A 83 -51.73 18.13 -10.36
C ARG A 83 -50.44 18.33 -9.57
N GLY A 84 -49.99 17.25 -8.92
CA GLY A 84 -48.88 17.23 -7.96
C GLY A 84 -47.62 17.97 -8.44
N ALA A 85 -47.16 18.89 -7.59
CA ALA A 85 -45.82 19.44 -7.66
C ALA A 85 -44.83 18.35 -7.23
N THR A 86 -44.27 17.62 -8.20
CA THR A 86 -42.99 16.93 -8.02
C THR A 86 -41.93 18.01 -7.83
N LEU A 87 -41.66 18.35 -6.57
CA LEU A 87 -40.43 19.02 -6.20
C LEU A 87 -39.28 18.12 -6.69
N ALA A 88 -38.49 18.62 -7.64
CA ALA A 88 -37.22 18.01 -7.96
C ALA A 88 -36.32 18.18 -6.72
N THR A 89 -36.35 17.19 -5.84
CA THR A 89 -35.35 17.05 -4.79
C THR A 89 -34.03 16.85 -5.52
N SER A 90 -33.20 17.90 -5.55
CA SER A 90 -31.79 17.72 -5.92
C SER A 90 -31.25 16.58 -5.06
N PRO A 91 -30.50 15.62 -5.63
CA PRO A 91 -29.85 14.60 -4.82
C PRO A 91 -29.04 15.32 -3.72
N PRO A 92 -29.00 14.76 -2.49
CA PRO A 92 -28.17 15.32 -1.44
C PRO A 92 -26.78 15.55 -2.03
N THR A 93 -26.31 16.80 -2.01
CA THR A 93 -24.90 17.06 -2.29
C THR A 93 -24.14 16.28 -1.23
N GLU A 94 -23.39 15.27 -1.66
CA GLU A 94 -22.49 14.56 -0.76
C GLU A 94 -21.66 15.61 -0.02
N PRO A 95 -21.54 15.50 1.32
CA PRO A 95 -20.77 16.47 2.09
C PRO A 95 -19.39 16.61 1.44
N ALA A 96 -18.95 17.86 1.29
CA ALA A 96 -17.61 18.12 0.78
C ALA A 96 -16.59 17.37 1.66
N PRO A 97 -15.55 16.80 1.06
CA PRO A 97 -14.55 16.06 1.80
C PRO A 97 -13.96 16.93 2.92
N ASP A 98 -13.80 16.35 4.11
CA ASP A 98 -13.13 17.04 5.21
C ASP A 98 -11.62 17.01 4.97
N VAL A 99 -11.14 17.98 4.19
CA VAL A 99 -9.72 18.14 3.85
C VAL A 99 -8.83 18.51 5.05
N ARG A 100 -9.39 18.65 6.25
CA ARG A 100 -8.65 19.03 7.47
C ARG A 100 -8.48 17.89 8.47
N THR A 101 -9.20 16.79 8.30
CA THR A 101 -9.14 15.66 9.22
C THR A 101 -9.00 14.37 8.43
N PRO A 102 -8.00 13.53 8.71
CA PRO A 102 -7.92 12.23 8.06
C PRO A 102 -9.02 11.30 8.58
N ALA A 103 -9.50 10.41 7.72
CA ALA A 103 -10.27 9.25 8.14
C ALA A 103 -9.33 8.28 8.89
N ARG A 104 -9.51 8.17 10.20
CA ARG A 104 -8.68 7.34 11.07
C ARG A 104 -9.32 5.98 11.31
N THR A 105 -8.59 4.92 11.00
CA THR A 105 -8.97 3.53 11.30
C THR A 105 -7.98 2.89 12.27
N LEU A 106 -8.48 2.27 13.35
CA LEU A 106 -7.67 1.43 14.24
C LEU A 106 -7.47 0.05 13.59
N LEU A 107 -6.22 -0.27 13.20
CA LEU A 107 -5.90 -1.54 12.55
C LEU A 107 -5.72 -2.68 13.56
N ALA A 108 -5.00 -2.43 14.65
CA ALA A 108 -4.77 -3.40 15.72
C ALA A 108 -4.34 -2.71 17.03
N VAL A 109 -4.59 -3.37 18.16
CA VAL A 109 -3.98 -3.07 19.47
C VAL A 109 -3.48 -4.37 20.10
N GLY A 110 -2.62 -4.24 21.08
CA GLY A 110 -2.34 -5.31 22.02
C GLY A 110 -1.42 -4.85 23.14
N THR A 111 -0.91 -5.81 23.89
CA THR A 111 0.08 -5.57 24.94
C THR A 111 1.29 -6.47 24.72
N ASP A 112 2.51 -5.91 24.74
CA ASP A 112 3.77 -6.65 24.67
C ASP A 112 4.69 -6.19 25.80
N ALA A 113 5.17 -7.13 26.62
CA ALA A 113 6.02 -6.83 27.79
C ALA A 113 5.40 -5.82 28.78
N GLY A 114 4.07 -5.82 28.93
CA GLY A 114 3.35 -4.92 29.83
C GLY A 114 3.20 -3.49 29.30
N LYS A 115 3.57 -3.23 28.04
CA LYS A 115 3.33 -1.98 27.33
C LYS A 115 2.25 -2.20 26.28
N ASP A 116 1.26 -1.31 26.26
CA ASP A 116 0.24 -1.32 25.22
C ASP A 116 0.82 -0.79 23.91
N TRP A 117 0.31 -1.28 22.80
CA TRP A 117 0.72 -0.82 21.48
C TRP A 117 -0.48 -0.76 20.56
N ARG A 118 -0.51 0.23 19.66
CA ARG A 118 -1.60 0.44 18.70
C ARG A 118 -1.04 0.72 17.33
N VAL A 119 -1.78 0.31 16.30
CA VAL A 119 -1.51 0.68 14.92
C VAL A 119 -2.74 1.34 14.33
N TYR A 120 -2.55 2.55 13.79
CA TYR A 120 -3.59 3.34 13.13
C TYR A 120 -3.25 3.54 11.66
N LEU A 121 -4.29 3.71 10.86
CA LEU A 121 -4.20 4.20 9.49
C LEU A 121 -4.97 5.51 9.41
N ASP A 122 -4.29 6.56 8.96
CA ASP A 122 -4.87 7.87 8.67
C ASP A 122 -4.91 8.05 7.15
N VAL A 123 -6.11 8.19 6.58
CA VAL A 123 -6.30 8.43 5.14
C VAL A 123 -6.80 9.85 4.91
N TRP A 124 -6.08 10.60 4.08
CA TRP A 124 -6.46 11.91 3.58
C TRP A 124 -7.10 11.75 2.21
N GLU A 125 -8.29 12.33 2.04
CA GLU A 125 -8.98 12.32 0.75
C GLU A 125 -8.32 13.27 -0.25
N ALA A 126 -8.33 12.94 -1.52
CA ALA A 126 -7.77 13.77 -2.58
C ALA A 126 -8.38 15.18 -2.63
N PRO A 127 -7.59 16.26 -2.41
CA PRO A 127 -8.07 17.62 -2.60
C PRO A 127 -8.38 17.88 -4.08
N ARG A 128 -9.45 18.62 -4.36
CA ARG A 128 -9.97 18.81 -5.73
C ARG A 128 -9.37 20.03 -6.43
N ASN A 129 -8.78 20.94 -5.64
CA ASN A 129 -8.24 22.21 -6.14
C ASN A 129 -7.10 22.71 -5.25
N GLU A 130 -6.38 23.71 -5.72
CA GLU A 130 -5.21 24.25 -5.01
C GLU A 130 -5.53 24.84 -3.64
N ARG A 131 -6.75 25.35 -3.43
CA ARG A 131 -7.14 25.90 -2.12
C ARG A 131 -7.24 24.76 -1.11
N GLU A 132 -8.01 23.73 -1.43
CA GLU A 132 -8.12 22.51 -0.61
C GLU A 132 -6.75 21.89 -0.36
N ALA A 133 -5.91 21.78 -1.39
CA ALA A 133 -4.59 21.17 -1.24
C ALA A 133 -3.65 21.96 -0.32
N ARG A 134 -3.76 23.29 -0.28
CA ARG A 134 -3.01 24.13 0.67
C ARG A 134 -3.54 23.96 2.10
N GLU A 135 -4.85 23.88 2.27
CA GLU A 135 -5.48 23.67 3.57
C GLU A 135 -5.10 22.29 4.14
N GLU A 136 -5.20 21.26 3.31
CA GLU A 136 -4.82 19.89 3.66
C GLU A 136 -3.35 19.79 4.02
N ARG A 137 -2.45 20.34 3.20
CA ARG A 137 -1.01 20.37 3.53
C ARG A 137 -0.75 21.03 4.89
N GLY A 138 -1.48 22.10 5.21
CA GLY A 138 -1.41 22.76 6.51
C GLY A 138 -1.84 21.83 7.64
N ALA A 139 -3.01 21.19 7.49
CA ALA A 139 -3.54 20.25 8.46
C ALA A 139 -2.62 19.03 8.64
N MET A 140 -2.17 18.40 7.55
CA MET A 140 -1.22 17.27 7.57
C MET A 140 0.02 17.59 8.42
N ALA A 141 0.58 18.79 8.31
CA ALA A 141 1.72 19.22 9.13
C ALA A 141 1.41 19.26 10.64
N GLU A 142 0.18 19.64 11.03
CA GLU A 142 -0.27 19.62 12.43
C GLU A 142 -0.37 18.18 12.98
N PHE A 143 -0.70 17.21 12.12
CA PHE A 143 -0.74 15.79 12.48
C PHE A 143 0.64 15.11 12.44
N GLY A 144 1.70 15.83 12.03
CA GLY A 144 3.04 15.26 11.79
C GLY A 144 3.13 14.43 10.51
N HIS A 145 2.13 14.54 9.62
CA HIS A 145 2.09 13.88 8.33
C HIS A 145 2.76 14.77 7.30
N ILE A 146 3.99 14.44 6.92
CA ILE A 146 4.70 15.17 5.86
C ILE A 146 5.05 14.14 4.80
N PRO A 147 4.26 14.02 3.71
CA PRO A 147 4.54 13.03 2.69
C PRO A 147 5.94 13.26 2.11
N SER A 148 6.72 12.19 2.05
CA SER A 148 8.15 12.27 1.72
C SER A 148 8.42 12.67 0.26
N ASP A 149 7.45 12.50 -0.63
CA ASP A 149 7.50 12.84 -2.05
C ASP A 149 6.86 14.20 -2.39
N LEU A 150 6.24 14.88 -1.41
CA LEU A 150 5.53 16.14 -1.63
C LEU A 150 6.50 17.29 -1.80
N ARG A 151 6.50 17.94 -2.98
CA ARG A 151 7.26 19.17 -3.21
C ARG A 151 6.38 20.38 -2.93
N ASP A 152 5.21 20.39 -3.54
CA ASP A 152 4.25 21.48 -3.50
C ASP A 152 2.85 21.01 -3.13
N ALA A 153 2.01 21.91 -2.62
CA ALA A 153 0.64 21.56 -2.25
C ALA A 153 -0.16 21.04 -3.46
N SER A 154 0.09 21.57 -4.65
CA SER A 154 -0.57 21.12 -5.89
C SER A 154 -0.33 19.65 -6.21
N ASP A 155 0.72 19.03 -5.67
CA ASP A 155 1.02 17.61 -5.90
C ASP A 155 0.01 16.69 -5.18
N LEU A 156 -0.77 17.21 -4.23
CA LEU A 156 -1.89 16.48 -3.59
C LEU A 156 -3.14 16.46 -4.47
N ILE A 157 -3.28 17.38 -5.45
CA ILE A 157 -4.55 17.52 -6.18
C ILE A 157 -4.88 16.21 -6.92
N GLY A 158 -6.05 15.65 -6.62
CA GLY A 158 -6.50 14.38 -7.20
C GLY A 158 -5.80 13.13 -6.65
N ARG A 159 -4.97 13.25 -5.61
CA ARG A 159 -4.27 12.12 -4.96
C ARG A 159 -4.64 12.07 -3.47
N SER A 160 -5.11 10.91 -3.04
CA SER A 160 -5.27 10.61 -1.63
C SER A 160 -3.90 10.22 -1.05
N SER A 161 -3.73 10.38 0.25
CA SER A 161 -2.51 9.98 0.96
C SER A 161 -2.86 9.16 2.18
N TYR A 162 -2.02 8.19 2.56
CA TYR A 162 -2.19 7.48 3.81
C TYR A 162 -0.93 7.50 4.66
N PHE A 163 -1.13 7.40 5.98
CA PHE A 163 -0.07 7.31 6.98
C PHE A 163 -0.40 6.18 7.94
N VAL A 164 0.48 5.19 8.02
CA VAL A 164 0.41 4.15 9.05
C VAL A 164 1.20 4.63 10.25
N ARG A 165 0.56 4.65 11.42
CA ARG A 165 1.16 5.08 12.68
C ARG A 165 1.22 3.94 13.68
N ARG A 166 2.21 3.99 14.56
CA ARG A 166 2.35 3.08 15.69
C ARG A 166 2.57 3.85 16.98
N GLU A 167 1.77 3.52 17.98
CA GLU A 167 1.99 3.88 19.38
C GLU A 167 2.53 2.65 20.14
N TYR A 168 3.45 2.86 21.08
CA TYR A 168 4.04 1.82 21.93
C TYR A 168 4.39 2.35 23.33
N GLY A 169 3.63 1.94 24.35
CA GLY A 169 3.76 2.43 25.72
C GLY A 169 3.05 3.77 25.89
N ASP A 170 3.82 4.84 26.07
CA ASP A 170 3.26 6.20 26.25
C ASP A 170 2.98 6.90 24.91
N ALA A 171 2.20 7.99 24.94
CA ALA A 171 1.82 8.72 23.73
C ALA A 171 3.00 9.40 22.99
N THR A 172 4.17 9.53 23.61
CA THR A 172 5.35 10.15 22.95
C THR A 172 6.05 9.20 21.98
N SER A 173 5.63 7.94 21.97
CA SER A 173 6.14 6.87 21.10
C SER A 173 5.43 6.78 19.74
N ASP A 174 4.46 7.67 19.49
CA ASP A 174 3.70 7.72 18.25
C ASP A 174 4.60 8.08 17.07
N GLN A 175 4.69 7.18 16.09
CA GLN A 175 5.55 7.33 14.93
C GLN A 175 4.85 6.88 13.65
N VAL A 176 5.02 7.66 12.58
CA VAL A 176 4.71 7.25 11.22
C VAL A 176 5.69 6.15 10.80
N LEU A 177 5.15 4.99 10.41
CA LEU A 177 5.89 3.84 9.91
C LEU A 177 5.97 3.82 8.39
N ILE A 178 4.86 4.20 7.73
CA ILE A 178 4.67 4.12 6.29
C ILE A 178 3.86 5.33 5.85
N ASP A 179 4.29 5.96 4.77
CA ASP A 179 3.52 6.94 4.00
C ASP A 179 3.55 6.58 2.52
N ASP A 180 2.41 6.74 1.85
CA ASP A 180 2.34 6.78 0.38
C ASP A 180 1.09 7.53 -0.08
N ALA A 181 1.06 7.85 -1.37
CA ALA A 181 -0.08 8.49 -2.02
C ALA A 181 -0.60 7.66 -3.18
N PHE A 182 -1.92 7.65 -3.33
CA PHE A 182 -2.65 6.78 -4.24
C PHE A 182 -3.79 7.53 -4.93
N THR A 183 -4.31 6.92 -5.98
CA THR A 183 -5.48 7.34 -6.74
C THR A 183 -6.55 6.26 -6.66
N ALA A 184 -7.77 6.57 -7.11
CA ALA A 184 -8.86 5.58 -7.19
C ALA A 184 -8.53 4.37 -8.11
N GLU A 185 -7.50 4.47 -8.95
CA GLU A 185 -7.07 3.39 -9.83
C GLU A 185 -6.09 2.41 -9.15
N ASP A 186 -5.48 2.80 -8.03
CA ASP A 186 -4.50 2.00 -7.28
C ASP A 186 -5.17 0.93 -6.42
N ASN A 187 -5.85 0.00 -7.08
CA ASN A 187 -6.54 -1.12 -6.47
C ASN A 187 -5.66 -2.37 -6.43
N MET A 188 -5.93 -3.25 -5.47
CA MET A 188 -5.29 -4.58 -5.37
C MET A 188 -6.32 -5.67 -5.68
N SER A 189 -5.88 -6.73 -6.35
CA SER A 189 -6.77 -7.80 -6.86
C SER A 189 -6.28 -9.20 -6.50
N GLY A 190 -7.20 -10.16 -6.38
CA GLY A 190 -6.86 -11.57 -6.26
C GLY A 190 -5.98 -11.88 -5.03
N LYS A 191 -4.68 -12.12 -5.28
CA LYS A 191 -3.67 -12.46 -4.27
C LYS A 191 -2.65 -11.34 -4.03
N ASP A 192 -2.87 -10.16 -4.60
CA ASP A 192 -2.00 -9.01 -4.39
C ASP A 192 -1.90 -8.71 -2.89
N ILE A 193 -0.66 -8.57 -2.42
CA ILE A 193 -0.32 -8.31 -1.02
C ILE A 193 1.01 -7.57 -0.96
N GLU A 194 1.06 -6.54 -0.14
CA GLU A 194 2.28 -5.79 0.16
C GLU A 194 2.39 -5.62 1.67
N ALA A 195 3.60 -5.74 2.22
CA ALA A 195 3.83 -5.59 3.65
C ALA A 195 5.22 -5.05 3.93
N VAL A 196 5.34 -4.38 5.06
CA VAL A 196 6.60 -3.97 5.66
C VAL A 196 6.67 -4.56 7.06
N SER A 197 7.88 -4.85 7.51
CA SER A 197 8.14 -5.19 8.90
C SER A 197 9.06 -4.17 9.55
N VAL A 198 8.78 -3.85 10.81
CA VAL A 198 9.56 -2.92 11.63
C VAL A 198 9.66 -3.48 13.06
N PRO A 199 10.61 -3.00 13.88
CA PRO A 199 10.60 -3.30 15.30
C PRO A 199 9.29 -2.83 15.95
N LEU A 200 8.77 -3.55 16.94
CA LEU A 200 7.59 -3.09 17.67
C LEU A 200 7.93 -1.87 18.53
N GLU A 201 9.03 -1.92 19.30
CA GLU A 201 9.48 -0.81 20.13
C GLU A 201 10.24 0.23 19.29
N PRO A 202 9.80 1.50 19.25
CA PRO A 202 10.50 2.59 18.58
C PRO A 202 11.94 2.76 19.07
N GLY A 203 12.85 3.18 18.19
CA GLY A 203 14.22 3.51 18.58
C GLY A 203 15.09 2.33 19.01
N SER A 204 14.57 1.10 18.98
CA SER A 204 15.30 -0.10 19.38
C SER A 204 16.47 -0.44 18.44
N GLY A 205 16.56 0.15 17.24
CA GLY A 205 17.72 0.25 16.34
C GLY A 205 18.31 -1.06 15.78
N SER A 206 18.24 -2.15 16.55
CA SER A 206 18.74 -3.49 16.29
C SER A 206 17.77 -4.56 16.80
N GLY A 207 16.56 -4.18 17.20
CA GLY A 207 15.52 -5.12 17.63
C GLY A 207 14.95 -5.92 16.44
N PRO A 208 14.43 -7.13 16.67
CA PRO A 208 13.80 -7.92 15.62
C PRO A 208 12.59 -7.18 15.02
N GLU A 209 12.44 -7.27 13.70
CA GLU A 209 11.29 -6.72 12.96
C GLU A 209 10.04 -7.58 13.21
N ARG A 210 9.39 -7.32 14.34
CA ARG A 210 8.25 -8.10 14.83
C ARG A 210 6.90 -7.58 14.33
N LEU A 211 6.76 -6.27 14.14
CA LEU A 211 5.50 -5.66 13.74
C LEU A 211 5.42 -5.65 12.21
N VAL A 212 4.40 -6.30 11.66
CA VAL A 212 4.13 -6.33 10.23
C VAL A 212 2.84 -5.56 9.98
N VAL A 213 2.86 -4.62 9.04
CA VAL A 213 1.67 -3.94 8.54
C VAL A 213 1.63 -4.08 7.03
N GLY A 214 0.46 -4.38 6.47
CA GLY A 214 0.35 -4.59 5.05
C GLY A 214 -1.01 -4.27 4.46
N GLN A 215 -0.98 -4.10 3.14
CA GLN A 215 -2.12 -3.93 2.26
C GLN A 215 -2.43 -5.25 1.58
N VAL A 216 -3.71 -5.53 1.37
CA VAL A 216 -4.17 -6.75 0.71
C VAL A 216 -5.41 -6.46 -0.12
N ALA A 217 -5.53 -7.18 -1.25
CA ALA A 217 -6.71 -7.10 -2.09
C ALA A 217 -8.02 -7.26 -1.29
N VAL A 218 -9.03 -6.47 -1.64
CA VAL A 218 -10.37 -6.54 -1.01
C VAL A 218 -11.03 -7.92 -1.12
N THR A 219 -10.60 -8.72 -2.10
CA THR A 219 -11.06 -10.09 -2.34
C THR A 219 -10.34 -11.16 -1.53
N ALA A 220 -9.27 -10.80 -0.81
CA ALA A 220 -8.55 -11.76 0.03
C ALA A 220 -9.47 -12.30 1.12
N ARG A 221 -9.25 -13.57 1.52
CA ARG A 221 -10.06 -14.25 2.55
C ARG A 221 -9.29 -14.55 3.83
N GLY A 222 -7.98 -14.50 3.75
CA GLY A 222 -7.09 -14.60 4.88
C GLY A 222 -5.68 -14.18 4.47
N VAL A 223 -4.89 -13.86 5.47
CA VAL A 223 -3.45 -13.62 5.37
C VAL A 223 -2.75 -14.50 6.39
N THR A 224 -1.63 -15.07 6.00
CA THR A 224 -0.74 -15.79 6.93
C THR A 224 0.61 -15.11 6.97
N CYS A 225 0.96 -14.60 8.14
CA CYS A 225 2.30 -14.14 8.47
C CYS A 225 3.13 -15.34 8.96
N THR A 226 4.28 -15.56 8.32
CA THR A 226 5.24 -16.60 8.70
C THR A 226 6.45 -15.93 9.35
N TRP A 227 6.88 -16.52 10.47
CA TRP A 227 7.96 -16.02 11.29
C TRP A 227 9.27 -16.79 11.03
N GLN A 228 10.41 -16.21 11.41
CA GLN A 228 11.72 -16.83 11.18
C GLN A 228 11.88 -18.16 11.92
N ASP A 229 11.23 -18.34 13.06
CA ASP A 229 11.20 -19.59 13.83
C ASP A 229 10.27 -20.66 13.21
N GLY A 230 9.60 -20.35 12.09
CA GLY A 230 8.67 -21.22 11.39
C GLY A 230 7.24 -21.20 11.94
N SER A 231 7.00 -20.53 13.06
CA SER A 231 5.65 -20.31 13.57
C SER A 231 4.86 -19.37 12.64
N LYS A 232 3.54 -19.35 12.80
CA LYS A 232 2.62 -18.64 11.89
C LYS A 232 1.52 -17.94 12.65
N THR A 233 1.16 -16.74 12.20
CA THR A 233 -0.04 -16.02 12.64
C THR A 233 -1.02 -15.97 11.48
N GLN A 234 -2.25 -16.41 11.71
CA GLN A 234 -3.34 -16.32 10.75
C GLN A 234 -4.15 -15.07 11.02
N VAL A 235 -4.51 -14.38 9.95
CA VAL A 235 -5.29 -13.14 9.96
C VAL A 235 -6.51 -13.35 9.07
N PRO A 236 -7.68 -13.67 9.63
CA PRO A 236 -8.90 -13.88 8.85
C PRO A 236 -9.52 -12.55 8.40
N VAL A 237 -10.38 -12.60 7.37
CA VAL A 237 -11.29 -11.49 7.07
C VAL A 237 -12.37 -11.38 8.12
N VAL A 238 -12.64 -10.15 8.48
CA VAL A 238 -13.77 -9.77 9.30
C VAL A 238 -14.88 -9.20 8.41
N SER A 239 -16.12 -9.68 8.59
CA SER A 239 -17.31 -9.05 7.99
C SER A 239 -17.68 -7.78 8.75
N GLU A 240 -18.08 -6.71 8.07
CA GLU A 240 -18.33 -5.34 8.58
C GLU A 240 -19.36 -5.16 9.74
N ALA A 241 -19.81 -6.21 10.43
CA ALA A 241 -20.95 -6.18 11.36
C ALA A 241 -20.67 -6.68 12.79
N GLY A 242 -19.42 -6.90 13.19
CA GLY A 242 -19.08 -7.28 14.56
C GLY A 242 -18.40 -6.15 15.33
N ASP A 243 -18.73 -6.01 16.61
CA ASP A 243 -17.87 -5.33 17.58
C ASP A 243 -16.58 -6.17 17.73
N TYR A 244 -15.64 -5.98 16.82
CA TYR A 244 -14.36 -6.67 16.89
C TYR A 244 -13.49 -5.90 17.87
N ASN A 245 -13.34 -6.45 19.08
CA ASN A 245 -12.30 -6.05 19.99
C ASN A 245 -10.99 -5.95 19.20
N SER A 246 -10.33 -4.81 19.33
CA SER A 246 -9.13 -4.45 18.55
C SER A 246 -7.94 -5.39 18.78
N ASP A 247 -8.08 -6.34 19.69
CA ASP A 247 -7.05 -7.23 20.21
C ASP A 247 -6.78 -8.45 19.29
N ASP A 248 -7.71 -8.76 18.37
CA ASP A 248 -7.55 -9.84 17.39
C ASP A 248 -6.93 -9.32 16.08
N PHE A 249 -5.93 -10.04 15.56
CA PHE A 249 -5.35 -9.77 14.24
C PHE A 249 -6.32 -10.17 13.14
N VAL A 250 -6.89 -9.19 12.46
CA VAL A 250 -7.88 -9.37 11.40
C VAL A 250 -7.58 -8.48 10.19
N ILE A 251 -8.08 -8.87 9.02
CA ILE A 251 -8.08 -8.01 7.83
C ILE A 251 -9.22 -7.02 7.98
N ARG A 252 -8.92 -5.72 7.93
CA ARG A 252 -9.87 -4.63 8.10
C ARG A 252 -10.01 -3.79 6.83
N PRO A 253 -11.25 -3.46 6.41
CA PRO A 253 -11.45 -2.31 5.55
C PRO A 253 -11.05 -1.04 6.31
N ALA A 254 -10.70 0.01 5.56
CA ALA A 254 -10.42 1.31 6.14
C ALA A 254 -11.09 2.39 5.30
N ASP A 255 -11.72 3.34 5.98
CA ASP A 255 -12.44 4.43 5.34
C ASP A 255 -11.49 5.23 4.42
N GLY A 256 -11.91 5.43 3.18
CA GLY A 256 -11.12 6.12 2.15
C GLY A 256 -10.00 5.29 1.50
N SER A 257 -9.73 4.06 1.96
CA SER A 257 -8.72 3.19 1.35
C SER A 257 -9.32 2.27 0.26
N PRO A 258 -8.67 2.10 -0.91
CA PRO A 258 -9.14 1.21 -1.97
C PRO A 258 -8.80 -0.26 -1.72
N VAL A 259 -8.12 -0.56 -0.61
CA VAL A 259 -7.60 -1.88 -0.25
C VAL A 259 -7.92 -2.20 1.21
N ASN A 260 -7.84 -3.48 1.56
CA ASN A 260 -7.93 -3.89 2.96
C ASN A 260 -6.54 -3.89 3.60
N TRP A 261 -6.52 -3.77 4.92
CA TRP A 261 -5.31 -3.68 5.72
C TRP A 261 -5.23 -4.82 6.72
N PHE A 262 -4.00 -5.23 7.06
CA PHE A 262 -3.77 -6.20 8.12
C PHE A 262 -2.55 -5.82 8.95
N VAL A 263 -2.54 -6.32 10.17
CA VAL A 263 -1.39 -6.24 11.08
C VAL A 263 -1.11 -7.64 11.61
N CYS A 264 0.16 -7.98 11.75
CA CYS A 264 0.62 -9.15 12.49
C CYS A 264 1.72 -8.74 13.46
N LEU A 265 1.76 -9.37 14.63
CA LEU A 265 2.89 -9.26 15.55
C LEU A 265 3.56 -10.63 15.71
N ALA A 266 4.86 -10.67 15.47
CA ALA A 266 5.67 -11.84 15.68
C ALA A 266 5.80 -12.17 17.19
N PRO A 267 5.84 -13.45 17.58
CA PRO A 267 6.20 -13.85 18.94
C PRO A 267 7.53 -13.24 19.42
N LYS A 268 7.75 -13.23 20.74
CA LYS A 268 9.02 -12.75 21.30
C LYS A 268 10.17 -13.65 20.84
N GLY A 269 11.28 -13.03 20.46
CA GLY A 269 12.50 -13.74 20.05
C GLY A 269 12.54 -14.20 18.59
N THR A 270 11.53 -13.85 17.79
CA THR A 270 11.55 -14.08 16.33
C THR A 270 11.25 -12.79 15.57
N ALA A 271 11.33 -12.84 14.25
CA ALA A 271 11.08 -11.72 13.36
C ALA A 271 10.27 -12.15 12.13
N TYR A 272 9.83 -11.17 11.35
CA TYR A 272 9.17 -11.39 10.07
C TYR A 272 10.04 -12.23 9.12
N LYS A 273 9.40 -13.17 8.42
CA LYS A 273 10.01 -13.94 7.34
C LYS A 273 9.27 -13.73 6.02
N SER A 274 7.94 -13.93 6.01
CA SER A 274 7.13 -13.75 4.81
C SER A 274 5.65 -13.61 5.12
N VAL A 275 4.90 -13.11 4.14
CA VAL A 275 3.44 -13.02 4.17
C VAL A 275 2.84 -13.58 2.89
N ALA A 276 1.66 -14.18 2.98
CA ALA A 276 0.91 -14.64 1.81
C ALA A 276 -0.60 -14.58 2.05
N VAL A 277 -1.35 -14.31 0.98
CA VAL A 277 -2.80 -14.48 0.95
C VAL A 277 -3.15 -15.96 1.02
N THR A 278 -4.04 -16.31 1.94
CA THR A 278 -4.57 -17.66 2.14
C THR A 278 -6.04 -17.74 1.74
N ARG A 279 -6.53 -18.97 1.56
CA ARG A 279 -7.90 -19.27 1.13
C ARG A 279 -8.82 -19.45 2.32
#